data_AF-A0A6N7FF02-F1
#
_entry.id   AF-A0A6N7FF02-F1
#
_cell.length_a   1.000
_cell.length_b   1.000
_cell.length_c   1.000
_cell.angle_alpha   90.00
_cell.angle_beta   90.00
_cell.angle_gamma   90.00
#
_symmetry.space_group_name_H-M   'P 1'
#
loop_
_entity.id
_entity.type
_entity.pdbx_description
1 polymer ?
#
loop_
_entity_poly.entity_id
_entity_poly.type
_entity_poly.pdbx_seq_one_letter_code
_entity_poly.pdbx_strand_id
1 'polypeptide(L)'
;MVEDHQTHTVPEDSDRLRALAVFMGFADADAFAAALLARLRTVEDHYAGLFEEEPSLGGPGTLVFTGGEDHPGTLETLKGLGFREPSAASGIVRKWHTGRYRATRSTRARELLTEVMPALLEAFSKTLNPDAALIGFDRFLAGLPAGVQLFSLFYSNPALLTLVAEIMGSAPRLAETLGRQPILFDAVLTADFFEEPPDAAALAEEFDAALGQARDLQDVIAILCRRVNDRFFQIGVHVLRGHLHPEEAGRPLSDLADAAMRRLLAAVEDEFAERHGRFPGGGMAVVALGKAGGRELTIGSDLDLLFVYDAKGADHSDGARPLVPIQYFTRLAQRFIGALTAPTGEGSMYEVDMRLRPSGNAGPIASSLESLARYHRDNAWSWEHMALTRARVVIAPDGLRAALEETFRGALTRERDPDRLVTDVADMRARMARERGSTNIWDVKNLRGGLVDIEFVAQYLQLRHGHEHPEVLAANTTDALVRLRDAGLLGEEDTAALLDAMHLWRNVQGVLRLSFGEGFDNNALSEGSRALLARACGAADYDALRTTIDDTARRAHAVFHALIEGPAAASPPPEKAG
;
A
#
# COMPACT_ATOMS: atom_id res chain seq x y z
N MET A 1 0.24 56.17 -46.46
CA MET A 1 1.20 56.32 -45.36
C MET A 1 1.16 57.77 -44.91
N VAL A 2 0.73 58.02 -43.68
CA VAL A 2 0.87 59.34 -43.03
C VAL A 2 2.21 59.28 -42.29
N GLU A 3 3.16 60.14 -42.66
CA GLU A 3 4.47 60.35 -41.99
C GLU A 3 5.44 59.14 -41.86
N ASP A 4 5.07 57.95 -42.32
CA ASP A 4 5.93 56.74 -42.37
C ASP A 4 6.54 56.29 -41.02
N HIS A 5 5.88 56.66 -39.92
CA HIS A 5 6.24 56.23 -38.58
C HIS A 5 5.52 54.90 -38.25
N GLN A 6 6.27 53.81 -38.02
CA GLN A 6 5.72 52.52 -37.56
C GLN A 6 5.36 52.54 -36.07
N THR A 7 4.43 53.39 -35.65
CA THR A 7 4.11 53.57 -34.21
C THR A 7 2.94 52.71 -33.73
N HIS A 8 2.20 52.05 -34.63
CA HIS A 8 1.00 51.26 -34.30
C HIS A 8 -0.03 52.00 -33.41
N THR A 9 -0.04 53.34 -33.47
CA THR A 9 -0.91 54.20 -32.66
C THR A 9 -1.91 54.94 -33.53
N VAL A 10 -3.14 55.07 -33.05
CA VAL A 10 -4.17 55.90 -33.67
C VAL A 10 -3.96 57.36 -33.24
N PRO A 11 -4.08 58.36 -34.15
CA PRO A 11 -3.92 59.77 -33.77
C PRO A 11 -4.94 60.20 -32.72
N GLU A 12 -4.48 60.92 -31.69
CA GLU A 12 -5.33 61.50 -30.64
C GLU A 12 -6.05 62.78 -31.10
N ASP A 13 -5.50 63.46 -32.10
CA ASP A 13 -6.06 64.67 -32.70
C ASP A 13 -7.24 64.35 -33.62
N SER A 14 -8.37 65.02 -33.41
CA SER A 14 -9.64 64.73 -34.11
C SER A 14 -9.58 65.01 -35.63
N ASP A 15 -8.84 66.03 -36.06
CA ASP A 15 -8.70 66.35 -37.48
C ASP A 15 -7.79 65.34 -38.18
N ARG A 16 -6.72 64.89 -37.51
CA ARG A 16 -5.83 63.82 -37.99
C ARG A 16 -6.54 62.47 -38.05
N LEU A 17 -7.37 62.15 -37.06
CA LEU A 17 -8.18 60.93 -37.05
C LEU A 17 -9.18 60.92 -38.22
N ARG A 18 -9.83 62.05 -38.49
CA ARG A 18 -10.72 62.21 -39.65
C ARG A 18 -9.97 62.05 -40.97
N ALA A 19 -8.78 62.63 -41.11
CA ALA A 19 -7.96 62.47 -42.30
C ALA A 19 -7.52 61.01 -42.52
N LEU A 20 -7.15 60.30 -41.45
CA LEU A 20 -6.83 58.88 -41.48
C LEU A 20 -8.05 58.04 -41.89
N ALA A 21 -9.22 58.32 -41.31
CA ALA A 21 -10.47 57.63 -41.63
C ALA A 21 -10.82 57.75 -43.11
N VAL A 22 -10.75 58.95 -43.67
CA VAL A 22 -10.99 59.20 -45.12
C VAL A 22 -9.93 58.51 -45.97
N PHE A 23 -8.65 58.58 -45.58
CA PHE A 23 -7.57 57.88 -46.28
C PHE A 23 -7.80 56.35 -46.33
N MET A 24 -8.38 55.78 -45.28
CA MET A 24 -8.72 54.36 -45.19
C MET A 24 -10.07 54.01 -45.85
N GLY A 25 -10.74 54.97 -46.48
CA GLY A 25 -11.98 54.76 -47.24
C GLY A 25 -13.27 54.85 -46.42
N PHE A 26 -13.21 55.39 -45.20
CA PHE A 26 -14.38 55.61 -44.35
C PHE A 26 -14.97 57.01 -44.55
N ALA A 27 -16.28 57.16 -44.33
CA ALA A 27 -16.99 58.42 -44.52
C ALA A 27 -16.59 59.50 -43.48
N ASP A 28 -16.29 59.07 -42.26
CA ASP A 28 -15.89 59.91 -41.14
C ASP A 28 -15.13 59.09 -40.08
N ALA A 29 -14.65 59.79 -39.04
CA ALA A 29 -13.92 59.19 -37.94
C ALA A 29 -14.76 58.19 -37.13
N ASP A 30 -16.07 58.41 -36.99
CA ASP A 30 -16.96 57.55 -36.22
C ASP A 30 -17.16 56.19 -36.91
N ALA A 31 -17.36 56.20 -38.24
CA ALA A 31 -17.46 54.99 -39.05
C ALA A 31 -16.15 54.18 -39.03
N PHE A 32 -15.00 54.86 -39.05
CA PHE A 32 -13.69 54.22 -38.89
C PHE A 32 -13.51 53.62 -37.49
N ALA A 33 -13.84 54.37 -36.43
CA ALA A 33 -13.72 53.90 -35.06
C ALA A 33 -14.61 52.67 -34.79
N ALA A 34 -15.86 52.69 -35.28
CA ALA A 34 -16.78 51.56 -35.16
C ALA A 34 -16.23 50.29 -35.85
N ALA A 35 -15.69 50.43 -37.06
CA ALA A 35 -15.11 49.31 -37.80
C ALA A 35 -13.82 48.77 -37.15
N LEU A 36 -12.96 49.66 -36.64
CA LEU A 36 -11.74 49.29 -35.93
C LEU A 36 -12.08 48.55 -34.63
N LEU A 37 -13.00 49.08 -33.81
CA LEU A 37 -13.44 48.46 -32.57
C LEU A 37 -14.10 47.10 -32.83
N ALA A 38 -14.91 46.95 -33.88
CA ALA A 38 -15.48 45.67 -34.24
C ALA A 38 -14.39 44.64 -34.56
N ARG A 39 -13.35 45.04 -35.31
CA ARG A 39 -12.23 44.15 -35.64
C ARG A 39 -11.40 43.78 -34.42
N LEU A 40 -11.11 44.74 -33.53
CA LEU A 40 -10.38 44.50 -32.29
C LEU A 40 -11.16 43.54 -31.37
N ARG A 41 -12.47 43.74 -31.22
CA ARG A 41 -13.34 42.82 -30.47
C ARG A 41 -13.37 41.42 -31.06
N THR A 42 -13.44 41.26 -32.39
CA THR A 42 -13.35 39.93 -33.01
C THR A 42 -12.03 39.22 -32.71
N VAL A 43 -10.91 39.96 -32.70
CA VAL A 43 -9.61 39.39 -32.32
C VAL A 43 -9.56 39.04 -30.84
N GLU A 44 -10.07 39.92 -29.98
CA GLU A 44 -10.23 39.68 -28.54
C GLU A 44 -11.07 38.42 -28.27
N ASP A 45 -12.22 38.27 -28.93
CA ASP A 45 -13.13 37.12 -28.79
C ASP A 45 -12.46 35.82 -29.23
N HIS A 46 -11.76 35.81 -30.38
CA HIS A 46 -11.02 34.64 -30.84
C HIS A 46 -9.83 34.30 -29.95
N TYR A 47 -9.16 35.31 -29.39
CA TYR A 47 -8.05 35.10 -28.46
C TYR A 47 -8.58 34.56 -27.12
N ALA A 48 -9.68 35.10 -26.61
CA ALA A 48 -10.35 34.61 -25.41
C ALA A 48 -10.81 33.15 -25.56
N GLY A 49 -11.36 32.77 -26.71
CA GLY A 49 -11.74 31.38 -27.01
C GLY A 49 -10.59 30.38 -27.05
N LEU A 50 -9.33 30.83 -27.25
CA LEU A 50 -8.14 29.98 -27.16
C LEU A 50 -7.73 29.66 -25.70
N PHE A 51 -8.27 30.39 -24.72
CA PHE A 51 -7.96 30.26 -23.29
C PHE A 51 -9.20 29.89 -22.45
N GLU A 52 -10.32 29.47 -23.06
CA GLU A 52 -11.51 29.01 -22.34
C GLU A 52 -11.27 27.76 -21.47
N GLU A 53 -10.19 27.01 -21.72
CA GLU A 53 -9.75 25.87 -20.90
C GLU A 53 -8.69 26.27 -19.84
N GLU A 54 -8.33 27.54 -19.69
CA GLU A 54 -7.43 27.98 -18.62
C GLU A 54 -8.18 28.01 -17.26
N PRO A 55 -7.59 27.47 -16.19
CA PRO A 55 -8.13 27.65 -14.85
C PRO A 55 -8.21 29.16 -14.53
N SER A 56 -9.40 29.63 -14.19
CA SER A 56 -9.62 30.97 -13.64
C SER A 56 -8.61 31.29 -12.53
N LEU A 57 -7.89 32.42 -12.64
CA LEU A 57 -7.08 32.99 -11.56
C LEU A 57 -7.92 33.40 -10.33
N GLY A 58 -9.26 33.31 -10.41
CA GLY A 58 -10.19 33.48 -9.30
C GLY A 58 -10.13 32.30 -8.34
N GLY A 59 -9.10 32.28 -7.50
CA GLY A 59 -8.98 31.36 -6.38
C GLY A 59 -9.90 31.70 -5.20
N PRO A 60 -9.98 30.82 -4.19
CA PRO A 60 -10.71 31.08 -2.96
C PRO A 60 -10.01 32.23 -2.21
N GLY A 61 -10.55 33.46 -2.27
CA GLY A 61 -10.06 34.57 -1.45
C GLY A 61 -8.67 35.12 -1.81
N THR A 62 -8.01 35.72 -0.81
CA THR A 62 -6.77 36.50 -1.00
C THR A 62 -5.53 35.64 -0.76
N LEU A 63 -4.76 35.33 -1.80
CA LEU A 63 -3.54 34.51 -1.74
C LEU A 63 -2.28 35.35 -2.03
N VAL A 64 -1.64 35.89 -0.99
CA VAL A 64 -0.45 36.75 -1.09
C VAL A 64 0.73 36.09 -0.37
N PHE A 65 1.72 35.64 -1.14
CA PHE A 65 2.92 34.93 -0.64
C PHE A 65 4.25 35.65 -0.95
N THR A 66 4.21 36.87 -1.48
CA THR A 66 5.40 37.58 -1.99
C THR A 66 6.11 38.47 -0.95
N GLY A 67 5.60 38.54 0.29
CA GLY A 67 6.18 39.29 1.41
C GLY A 67 6.98 38.43 2.41
N GLY A 68 7.74 39.06 3.31
CA GLY A 68 8.48 38.36 4.37
C GLY A 68 7.62 37.94 5.58
N GLU A 69 6.45 38.55 5.73
CA GLU A 69 5.50 38.34 6.82
C GLU A 69 4.18 37.75 6.29
N ASP A 70 3.37 37.19 7.19
CA ASP A 70 2.06 36.64 6.84
C ASP A 70 1.07 37.76 6.46
N HIS A 71 0.38 37.60 5.34
CA HIS A 71 -0.74 38.48 4.98
C HIS A 71 -2.03 38.02 5.69
N PRO A 72 -2.72 38.88 6.47
CA PRO A 72 -3.89 38.47 7.26
C PRO A 72 -4.99 37.79 6.44
N GLY A 73 -5.33 38.33 5.26
CA GLY A 73 -6.34 37.74 4.38
C GLY A 73 -5.94 36.37 3.81
N THR A 74 -4.65 36.06 3.74
CA THR A 74 -4.15 34.75 3.30
C THR A 74 -4.23 33.72 4.42
N LEU A 75 -3.99 34.12 5.66
CA LEU A 75 -4.21 33.25 6.82
C LEU A 75 -5.69 32.89 6.99
N GLU A 76 -6.58 33.87 6.79
CA GLU A 76 -8.03 33.63 6.81
C GLU A 76 -8.46 32.68 5.69
N THR A 77 -7.93 32.88 4.48
CA THR A 77 -8.18 32.00 3.34
C THR A 77 -7.72 30.57 3.62
N LEU A 78 -6.48 30.37 4.07
CA LEU A 78 -5.94 29.04 4.41
C LEU A 78 -6.74 28.38 5.54
N LYS A 79 -7.18 29.15 6.54
CA LYS A 79 -8.06 28.65 7.59
C LYS A 79 -9.42 28.21 7.03
N GLY A 80 -9.99 28.98 6.10
CA GLY A 80 -11.23 28.63 5.38
C GLY A 80 -11.09 27.37 4.52
N LEU A 81 -9.89 27.13 4.00
CA LEU A 81 -9.51 25.91 3.29
C LEU A 81 -9.17 24.72 4.22
N GLY A 82 -9.34 24.86 5.53
CA GLY A 82 -9.19 23.77 6.49
C GLY A 82 -7.76 23.51 6.98
N PHE A 83 -6.79 24.38 6.67
CA PHE A 83 -5.45 24.29 7.26
C PHE A 83 -5.49 24.61 8.76
N ARG A 84 -4.96 23.71 9.59
CA ARG A 84 -4.91 23.86 11.05
C ARG A 84 -3.81 24.82 11.48
N GLU A 85 -2.72 24.89 10.72
CA GLU A 85 -1.61 25.82 10.97
C GLU A 85 -1.39 26.78 9.78
N PRO A 86 -2.31 27.76 9.54
CA PRO A 86 -2.23 28.67 8.39
C PRO A 86 -0.90 29.41 8.24
N SER A 87 -0.28 29.82 9.36
CA SER A 87 1.02 30.52 9.34
C SER A 87 2.17 29.60 8.89
N ALA A 88 2.19 28.36 9.37
CA ALA A 88 3.16 27.36 8.94
C ALA A 88 2.98 27.03 7.45
N ALA A 89 1.73 26.86 7.02
CA ALA A 89 1.39 26.62 5.62
C ALA A 89 1.83 27.77 4.71
N SER A 90 1.51 29.02 5.10
CA SER A 90 1.95 30.21 4.36
C SER A 90 3.48 30.30 4.30
N GLY A 91 4.17 30.01 5.40
CA GLY A 91 5.63 29.95 5.45
C GLY A 91 6.25 28.93 4.50
N ILE A 92 5.63 27.76 4.30
CA ILE A 92 6.05 26.76 3.31
C ILE A 92 5.90 27.31 1.89
N VAL A 93 4.72 27.82 1.54
CA VAL A 93 4.46 28.36 0.18
C VAL A 93 5.40 29.52 -0.15
N ARG A 94 5.69 30.40 0.82
CA ARG A 94 6.71 31.46 0.65
C ARG A 94 8.11 30.93 0.35
N LYS A 95 8.53 29.82 0.98
CA LYS A 95 9.82 29.18 0.65
C LYS A 95 9.88 28.76 -0.83
N TRP A 96 8.76 28.31 -1.39
CA TRP A 96 8.69 27.93 -2.79
C TRP A 96 8.84 29.15 -3.71
N HIS A 97 8.07 30.23 -3.47
CA HIS A 97 8.16 31.48 -4.25
C HIS A 97 9.50 32.21 -4.09
N THR A 98 10.21 32.01 -2.98
CA THR A 98 11.57 32.55 -2.81
C THR A 98 12.65 31.70 -3.49
N GLY A 99 12.29 30.57 -4.12
CA GLY A 99 13.22 29.73 -4.88
C GLY A 99 14.13 28.86 -4.01
N ARG A 100 13.65 28.45 -2.82
CA ARG A 100 14.43 27.64 -1.86
C ARG A 100 14.94 26.33 -2.45
N TYR A 101 14.13 25.65 -3.27
CA TYR A 101 14.45 24.36 -3.86
C TYR A 101 14.89 24.48 -5.31
N ARG A 102 15.66 23.50 -5.80
CA ARG A 102 16.08 23.46 -7.22
C ARG A 102 14.88 23.53 -8.15
N ALA A 103 13.79 22.84 -7.81
CA ALA A 103 12.54 22.85 -8.55
C ALA A 103 11.92 24.25 -8.71
N THR A 104 12.11 25.16 -7.75
CA THR A 104 11.48 26.49 -7.72
C THR A 104 12.45 27.65 -7.96
N ARG A 105 13.72 27.37 -8.34
CA ARG A 105 14.75 28.42 -8.51
C ARG A 105 14.53 29.33 -9.72
N SER A 106 14.06 28.78 -10.83
CA SER A 106 13.90 29.55 -12.07
C SER A 106 12.71 30.49 -11.98
N THR A 107 12.79 31.65 -12.64
CA THR A 107 11.67 32.59 -12.72
C THR A 107 10.44 31.93 -13.34
N ARG A 108 10.62 31.18 -14.44
CA ARG A 108 9.54 30.45 -15.10
C ARG A 108 8.85 29.42 -14.20
N ALA A 109 9.61 28.67 -13.38
CA ALA A 109 9.01 27.74 -12.44
C ALA A 109 8.15 28.45 -11.38
N ARG A 110 8.54 29.65 -10.94
CA ARG A 110 7.79 30.44 -9.96
C ARG A 110 6.55 31.10 -10.55
N GLU A 111 6.58 31.49 -11.82
CA GLU A 111 5.41 31.97 -12.56
C GLU A 111 4.36 30.85 -12.63
N LEU A 112 4.74 29.68 -13.16
CA LEU A 112 3.86 28.51 -13.24
C LEU A 112 3.35 28.07 -11.86
N LEU A 113 4.21 28.10 -10.83
CA LEU A 113 3.80 27.80 -9.46
C LEU A 113 2.73 28.78 -8.97
N THR A 114 2.87 30.07 -9.30
CA THR A 114 1.87 31.11 -8.95
C THR A 114 0.54 30.84 -9.63
N GLU A 115 0.57 30.46 -10.91
CA GLU A 115 -0.62 30.12 -11.70
C GLU A 115 -1.35 28.90 -11.13
N VAL A 116 -0.61 27.85 -10.72
CA VAL A 116 -1.19 26.60 -10.21
C VAL A 116 -1.54 26.67 -8.71
N MET A 117 -1.04 27.66 -7.96
CA MET A 117 -1.19 27.74 -6.50
C MET A 117 -2.64 27.65 -6.00
N PRO A 118 -3.63 28.38 -6.58
CA PRO A 118 -5.01 28.29 -6.10
C PRO A 118 -5.57 26.87 -6.23
N ALA A 119 -5.38 26.25 -7.40
CA ALA A 119 -5.82 24.88 -7.65
C ALA A 119 -5.11 23.87 -6.74
N LEU A 120 -3.82 24.08 -6.45
CA LEU A 120 -3.04 23.22 -5.56
C LEU A 120 -3.57 23.27 -4.11
N LEU A 121 -3.81 24.47 -3.58
CA LEU A 121 -4.33 24.64 -2.22
C LEU A 121 -5.78 24.15 -2.10
N GLU A 122 -6.60 24.35 -3.14
CA GLU A 122 -7.94 23.78 -3.21
C GLU A 122 -7.92 22.25 -3.29
N ALA A 123 -6.96 21.65 -4.01
CA ALA A 123 -6.84 20.20 -4.03
C ALA A 123 -6.40 19.66 -2.66
N PHE A 124 -5.45 20.31 -1.97
CA PHE A 124 -5.05 19.93 -0.62
C PHE A 124 -6.20 20.05 0.39
N SER A 125 -7.06 21.08 0.26
CA SER A 125 -8.22 21.24 1.16
C SER A 125 -9.23 20.10 1.05
N LYS A 126 -9.28 19.39 -0.08
CA LYS A 126 -10.14 18.23 -0.31
C LYS A 126 -9.57 16.91 0.23
N THR A 127 -8.35 16.90 0.77
CA THR A 127 -7.67 15.70 1.31
C THR A 127 -7.99 15.45 2.79
N LEU A 128 -7.55 14.31 3.34
CA LEU A 128 -7.78 13.99 4.77
C LEU A 128 -7.11 15.00 5.71
N ASN A 129 -5.94 15.48 5.32
CA ASN A 129 -5.12 16.35 6.13
C ASN A 129 -4.39 17.35 5.22
N PRO A 130 -4.95 18.55 4.99
CA PRO A 130 -4.37 19.58 4.12
C PRO A 130 -2.96 19.99 4.56
N ASP A 131 -2.71 20.11 5.86
CA ASP A 131 -1.38 20.44 6.39
C ASP A 131 -0.36 19.33 6.06
N ALA A 132 -0.73 18.05 6.23
CA ALA A 132 0.13 16.92 5.86
C ALA A 132 0.33 16.84 4.34
N ALA A 133 -0.70 17.14 3.55
CA ALA A 133 -0.59 17.19 2.09
C ALA A 133 0.46 18.21 1.65
N LEU A 134 0.40 19.41 2.24
CA LEU A 134 1.35 20.49 1.98
C LEU A 134 2.78 20.13 2.41
N ILE A 135 2.95 19.52 3.59
CA ILE A 135 4.27 19.07 4.09
C ILE A 135 4.84 17.95 3.23
N GLY A 136 4.02 16.97 2.82
CA GLY A 136 4.42 15.90 1.91
C GLY A 136 4.86 16.46 0.56
N PHE A 137 4.09 17.41 0.02
CA PHE A 137 4.43 18.08 -1.23
C PHE A 137 5.69 18.96 -1.13
N ASP A 138 5.92 19.63 0.00
CA ASP A 138 7.16 20.36 0.28
C ASP A 138 8.39 19.43 0.21
N ARG A 139 8.29 18.23 0.79
CA ARG A 139 9.34 17.21 0.73
C ARG A 139 9.56 16.70 -0.70
N PHE A 140 8.49 16.44 -1.43
CA PHE A 140 8.54 16.05 -2.84
C PHE A 140 9.24 17.12 -3.70
N LEU A 141 8.86 18.39 -3.56
CA LEU A 141 9.52 19.51 -4.24
C LEU A 141 11.00 19.66 -3.86
N ALA A 142 11.37 19.38 -2.61
CA ALA A 142 12.76 19.44 -2.16
C ALA A 142 13.66 18.41 -2.86
N GLY A 143 13.10 17.24 -3.22
CA GLY A 143 13.81 16.17 -3.93
C GLY A 143 13.87 16.34 -5.45
N LEU A 144 13.05 17.21 -6.03
CA LEU A 144 12.96 17.36 -7.49
C LEU A 144 14.11 18.17 -8.09
N PRO A 145 14.70 17.72 -9.22
CA PRO A 145 15.78 18.43 -9.87
C PRO A 145 15.32 19.72 -10.56
N ALA A 146 14.09 19.74 -11.08
CA ALA A 146 13.49 20.88 -11.79
C ALA A 146 11.95 20.86 -11.62
N GLY A 147 11.31 22.03 -11.59
CA GLY A 147 9.86 22.16 -11.38
C GLY A 147 9.06 22.65 -12.59
N VAL A 148 9.70 23.21 -13.62
CA VAL A 148 8.99 23.75 -14.80
C VAL A 148 8.08 22.70 -15.44
N GLN A 149 8.60 21.50 -15.69
CA GLN A 149 7.83 20.42 -16.29
C GLN A 149 6.69 19.97 -15.39
N LEU A 150 6.95 19.78 -14.10
CA LEU A 150 5.93 19.40 -13.11
C LEU A 150 4.77 20.41 -13.07
N PHE A 151 5.07 21.70 -12.89
CA PHE A 151 4.04 22.72 -12.78
C PHE A 151 3.28 22.92 -14.09
N SER A 152 3.96 22.79 -15.24
CA SER A 152 3.28 22.81 -16.55
C SER A 152 2.33 21.62 -16.70
N LEU A 153 2.71 20.44 -16.21
CA LEU A 153 1.85 19.25 -16.21
C LEU A 153 0.65 19.43 -15.30
N PHE A 154 0.81 19.97 -14.10
CA PHE A 154 -0.32 20.25 -13.22
C PHE A 154 -1.27 21.30 -13.77
N TYR A 155 -0.74 22.33 -14.43
CA TYR A 155 -1.54 23.32 -15.12
C TYR A 155 -2.36 22.68 -16.25
N SER A 156 -1.73 21.85 -17.07
CA SER A 156 -2.37 21.22 -18.23
C SER A 156 -3.23 20.00 -17.88
N ASN A 157 -3.04 19.41 -16.69
CA ASN A 157 -3.74 18.21 -16.24
C ASN A 157 -4.14 18.33 -14.76
N PRO A 158 -5.30 18.97 -14.48
CA PRO A 158 -5.81 19.13 -13.12
C PRO A 158 -6.09 17.81 -12.39
N ALA A 159 -6.37 16.72 -13.13
CA ALA A 159 -6.61 15.40 -12.53
C ALA A 159 -5.33 14.83 -11.89
N LEU A 160 -4.18 15.08 -12.50
CA LEU A 160 -2.87 14.68 -11.96
C LEU A 160 -2.52 15.43 -10.68
N LEU A 161 -2.80 16.74 -10.64
CA LEU A 161 -2.65 17.54 -9.42
C LEU A 161 -3.54 17.00 -8.30
N THR A 162 -4.79 16.66 -8.62
CA THR A 162 -5.72 16.05 -7.66
C THR A 162 -5.18 14.73 -7.12
N LEU A 163 -4.65 13.86 -7.98
CA LEU A 163 -4.03 12.60 -7.56
C LEU A 163 -2.83 12.83 -6.63
N VAL A 164 -1.94 13.78 -6.95
CA VAL A 164 -0.80 14.09 -6.09
C VAL A 164 -1.27 14.64 -4.74
N ALA A 165 -2.26 15.53 -4.73
CA ALA A 165 -2.87 16.00 -3.49
C ALA A 165 -3.45 14.83 -2.67
N GLU A 166 -4.21 13.93 -3.30
CA GLU A 166 -4.76 12.74 -2.66
C GLU A 166 -3.65 11.86 -2.06
N ILE A 167 -2.57 11.58 -2.79
CA ILE A 167 -1.43 10.82 -2.29
C ILE A 167 -0.84 11.50 -1.05
N MET A 168 -0.53 12.80 -1.15
CA MET A 168 0.15 13.54 -0.08
C MET A 168 -0.70 13.69 1.18
N GLY A 169 -2.00 13.93 1.01
CA GLY A 169 -2.91 14.23 2.12
C GLY A 169 -3.70 13.03 2.64
N SER A 170 -3.76 11.93 1.89
CA SER A 170 -4.63 10.79 2.18
C SER A 170 -3.94 9.44 2.25
N ALA A 171 -2.67 9.35 1.87
CA ALA A 171 -1.89 8.12 1.92
C ALA A 171 -0.46 8.39 2.41
N PRO A 172 -0.23 8.58 3.73
CA PRO A 172 1.05 8.98 4.29
C PRO A 172 2.23 8.11 3.84
N ARG A 173 2.02 6.81 3.67
CA ARG A 173 3.07 5.89 3.19
C ARG A 173 3.42 6.14 1.73
N LEU A 174 2.43 6.36 0.86
CA LEU A 174 2.67 6.70 -0.53
C LEU A 174 3.32 8.09 -0.65
N ALA A 175 2.91 9.04 0.19
CA ALA A 175 3.51 10.36 0.28
C ALA A 175 4.98 10.30 0.71
N GLU A 176 5.31 9.44 1.68
CA GLU A 176 6.70 9.19 2.10
C GLU A 176 7.53 8.59 0.97
N THR A 177 7.01 7.55 0.30
CA THR A 177 7.67 6.92 -0.84
C THR A 177 7.91 7.92 -1.97
N LEU A 178 6.88 8.66 -2.40
CA LEU A 178 6.98 9.66 -3.47
C LEU A 178 7.89 10.84 -3.08
N GLY A 179 7.87 11.25 -1.80
CA GLY A 179 8.75 12.29 -1.28
C GLY A 179 10.23 11.86 -1.25
N ARG A 180 10.52 10.58 -0.99
CA ARG A 180 11.88 10.02 -1.06
C ARG A 180 12.33 9.78 -2.51
N GLN A 181 11.41 9.38 -3.37
CA GLN A 181 11.66 9.03 -4.77
C GLN A 181 10.76 9.81 -5.72
N PRO A 182 11.04 11.10 -5.96
CA PRO A 182 10.22 11.91 -6.86
C PRO A 182 10.12 11.36 -8.28
N ILE A 183 11.11 10.56 -8.72
CA ILE A 183 11.10 9.91 -10.04
C ILE A 183 9.96 8.92 -10.23
N LEU A 184 9.37 8.38 -9.15
CA LEU A 184 8.16 7.56 -9.23
C LEU A 184 6.98 8.32 -9.84
N PHE A 185 7.00 9.65 -9.76
CA PHE A 185 6.00 10.47 -10.43
C PHE A 185 5.99 10.26 -11.94
N ASP A 186 7.15 10.03 -12.56
CA ASP A 186 7.24 9.78 -13.99
C ASP A 186 6.52 8.47 -14.37
N ALA A 187 6.54 7.47 -13.49
CA ALA A 187 5.77 6.24 -13.67
C ALA A 187 4.27 6.51 -13.67
N VAL A 188 3.75 7.43 -12.84
CA VAL A 188 2.31 7.79 -12.84
C VAL A 188 1.85 8.38 -14.19
N LEU A 189 2.78 8.94 -14.97
CA LEU A 189 2.51 9.52 -16.28
C LEU A 189 2.43 8.48 -17.40
N THR A 190 2.87 7.24 -17.17
CA THR A 190 2.87 6.21 -18.20
C THR A 190 1.51 5.51 -18.28
N ALA A 191 1.12 5.10 -19.49
CA ALA A 191 -0.19 4.50 -19.72
C ALA A 191 -0.37 3.15 -18.99
N ASP A 192 0.72 2.39 -18.86
CA ASP A 192 0.76 1.08 -18.20
C ASP A 192 0.67 1.18 -16.66
N PHE A 193 0.82 2.37 -16.07
CA PHE A 193 0.74 2.52 -14.62
C PHE A 193 -0.62 2.13 -14.05
N PHE A 194 -1.70 2.44 -14.77
CA PHE A 194 -3.08 2.13 -14.36
C PHE A 194 -3.62 0.82 -14.94
N GLU A 195 -2.80 0.04 -15.64
CA GLU A 195 -3.13 -1.34 -16.02
C GLU A 195 -3.02 -2.28 -14.81
N GLU A 196 -3.62 -3.47 -14.90
CA GLU A 196 -3.59 -4.45 -13.80
C GLU A 196 -2.15 -4.77 -13.37
N PRO A 197 -1.86 -4.88 -12.06
CA PRO A 197 -0.52 -5.24 -11.60
C PRO A 197 -0.03 -6.54 -12.23
N PRO A 198 1.26 -6.63 -12.59
CA PRO A 198 1.80 -7.81 -13.24
C PRO A 198 1.62 -9.07 -12.38
N ASP A 199 1.33 -10.19 -13.04
CA ASP A 199 1.27 -11.48 -12.39
C ASP A 199 2.67 -11.97 -11.96
N ALA A 200 2.71 -13.12 -11.28
CA ALA A 200 3.96 -13.69 -10.79
C ALA A 200 5.00 -14.00 -11.90
N ALA A 201 4.56 -14.28 -13.13
CA ALA A 201 5.46 -14.58 -14.25
C ALA A 201 6.02 -13.28 -14.86
N ALA A 202 5.19 -12.26 -15.04
CA ALA A 202 5.62 -10.95 -15.49
C ALA A 202 6.57 -10.27 -14.48
N LEU A 203 6.27 -10.35 -13.18
CA LEU A 203 7.17 -9.89 -12.11
C LEU A 203 8.52 -10.60 -12.14
N ALA A 204 8.49 -11.89 -12.44
CA ALA A 204 9.68 -12.71 -12.58
C ALA A 204 10.58 -12.19 -13.71
N GLU A 205 10.02 -12.01 -14.90
CA GLU A 205 10.75 -11.49 -16.06
C GLU A 205 11.27 -10.07 -15.84
N GLU A 206 10.45 -9.19 -15.24
CA GLU A 206 10.84 -7.83 -14.89
C GLU A 206 12.06 -7.80 -13.96
N PHE A 207 12.04 -8.62 -12.91
CA PHE A 207 13.12 -8.67 -11.92
C PHE A 207 14.39 -9.25 -12.54
N ASP A 208 14.27 -10.33 -13.31
CA ASP A 208 15.44 -10.96 -13.95
C ASP A 208 16.08 -10.01 -14.98
N ALA A 209 15.28 -9.25 -15.74
CA ALA A 209 15.79 -8.22 -16.65
C ALA A 209 16.51 -7.09 -15.89
N ALA A 210 15.97 -6.63 -14.76
CA ALA A 210 16.58 -5.58 -13.96
C ALA A 210 17.89 -6.06 -13.29
N LEU A 211 17.93 -7.31 -12.83
CA LEU A 211 19.09 -7.92 -12.18
C LEU A 211 20.24 -8.24 -13.13
N GLY A 212 20.01 -8.24 -14.45
CA GLY A 212 21.07 -8.41 -15.45
C GLY A 212 22.20 -7.37 -15.37
N GLN A 213 21.98 -6.25 -14.65
CA GLN A 213 22.99 -5.21 -14.41
C GLN A 213 23.66 -5.32 -13.03
N ALA A 214 23.26 -6.27 -12.18
CA ALA A 214 23.80 -6.43 -10.83
C ALA A 214 25.20 -7.05 -10.87
N ARG A 215 26.14 -6.48 -10.10
CA ARG A 215 27.53 -6.99 -10.02
C ARG A 215 27.78 -7.81 -8.76
N ASP A 216 27.03 -7.53 -7.70
CA ASP A 216 27.17 -8.17 -6.39
C ASP A 216 25.82 -8.19 -5.65
N LEU A 217 25.80 -8.79 -4.46
CA LEU A 217 24.60 -8.88 -3.63
C LEU A 217 24.05 -7.50 -3.22
N GLN A 218 24.88 -6.46 -3.08
CA GLN A 218 24.41 -5.12 -2.74
C GLN A 218 23.63 -4.50 -3.90
N ASP A 219 24.10 -4.66 -5.13
CA ASP A 219 23.36 -4.25 -6.32
C ASP A 219 22.02 -5.01 -6.42
N VAL A 220 22.01 -6.33 -6.16
CA VAL A 220 20.77 -7.13 -6.14
C VAL A 220 19.76 -6.59 -5.12
N ILE A 221 20.20 -6.35 -3.88
CA ILE A 221 19.35 -5.80 -2.81
C ILE A 221 18.80 -4.44 -3.22
N ALA A 222 19.63 -3.53 -3.74
CA ALA A 222 19.21 -2.19 -4.13
C ALA A 222 18.22 -2.20 -5.31
N ILE A 223 18.45 -3.05 -6.31
CA ILE A 223 17.57 -3.20 -7.48
C ILE A 223 16.23 -3.77 -7.07
N LEU A 224 16.20 -4.89 -6.32
CA LEU A 224 14.95 -5.48 -5.85
C LEU A 224 14.20 -4.53 -4.93
N CYS A 225 14.90 -3.80 -4.04
CA CYS A 225 14.28 -2.81 -3.17
C CYS A 225 13.58 -1.70 -3.96
N ARG A 226 14.23 -1.17 -5.00
CA ARG A 226 13.59 -0.21 -5.91
C ARG A 226 12.33 -0.81 -6.53
N ARG A 227 12.45 -1.95 -7.22
CA ARG A 227 11.33 -2.56 -7.95
C ARG A 227 10.14 -2.93 -7.06
N VAL A 228 10.42 -3.46 -5.87
CA VAL A 228 9.39 -3.75 -4.86
C VAL A 228 8.68 -2.47 -4.43
N ASN A 229 9.42 -1.39 -4.16
CA ASN A 229 8.82 -0.10 -3.78
C ASN A 229 8.03 0.54 -4.92
N ASP A 230 8.50 0.44 -6.17
CA ASP A 230 7.79 0.92 -7.37
C ASP A 230 6.42 0.22 -7.48
N ARG A 231 6.38 -1.11 -7.33
CA ARG A 231 5.15 -1.91 -7.40
C ARG A 231 4.24 -1.71 -6.18
N PHE A 232 4.79 -1.55 -4.98
CA PHE A 232 4.00 -1.14 -3.82
C PHE A 232 3.33 0.21 -4.02
N PHE A 233 4.05 1.16 -4.61
CA PHE A 233 3.50 2.47 -4.92
C PHE A 233 2.37 2.36 -5.95
N GLN A 234 2.56 1.61 -7.04
CA GLN A 234 1.52 1.36 -8.05
C GLN A 234 0.26 0.74 -7.43
N ILE A 235 0.40 -0.38 -6.71
CA ILE A 235 -0.73 -1.09 -6.07
C ILE A 235 -1.43 -0.16 -5.07
N GLY A 236 -0.68 0.61 -4.27
CA GLY A 236 -1.26 1.56 -3.33
C GLY A 236 -2.03 2.69 -4.01
N VAL A 237 -1.55 3.21 -5.14
CA VAL A 237 -2.30 4.22 -5.92
C VAL A 237 -3.58 3.62 -6.52
N HIS A 238 -3.55 2.38 -7.02
CA HIS A 238 -4.77 1.70 -7.49
C HIS A 238 -5.81 1.55 -6.39
N VAL A 239 -5.38 1.16 -5.19
CA VAL A 239 -6.25 1.07 -4.02
C VAL A 239 -6.81 2.43 -3.64
N LEU A 240 -5.97 3.48 -3.62
CA LEU A 240 -6.39 4.85 -3.30
C LEU A 240 -7.45 5.37 -4.28
N ARG A 241 -7.28 5.08 -5.58
CA ARG A 241 -8.16 5.51 -6.66
C ARG A 241 -9.36 4.58 -6.89
N GLY A 242 -9.41 3.45 -6.18
CA GLY A 242 -10.50 2.47 -6.31
C GLY A 242 -10.47 1.67 -7.61
N HIS A 243 -9.31 1.56 -8.27
CA HIS A 243 -9.11 0.68 -9.42
C HIS A 243 -8.88 -0.79 -8.98
N LEU A 244 -8.49 -0.99 -7.72
CA LEU A 244 -8.25 -2.30 -7.12
C LEU A 244 -8.81 -2.29 -5.70
N HIS A 245 -9.65 -3.24 -5.32
CA HIS A 245 -10.11 -3.32 -3.94
C HIS A 245 -8.97 -3.79 -3.03
N PRO A 246 -8.89 -3.31 -1.76
CA PRO A 246 -7.83 -3.74 -0.86
C PRO A 246 -7.79 -5.25 -0.59
N GLU A 247 -8.92 -5.95 -0.65
CA GLU A 247 -8.95 -7.42 -0.62
C GLU A 247 -8.19 -8.04 -1.79
N GLU A 248 -8.44 -7.56 -3.01
CA GLU A 248 -7.87 -8.08 -4.25
C GLU A 248 -6.37 -7.81 -4.31
N ALA A 249 -5.92 -6.68 -3.74
CA ALA A 249 -4.52 -6.29 -3.65
C ALA A 249 -3.65 -7.31 -2.89
N GLY A 250 -4.24 -8.14 -2.01
CA GLY A 250 -3.46 -9.11 -1.22
C GLY A 250 -2.71 -10.13 -2.07
N ARG A 251 -3.28 -10.51 -3.23
CA ARG A 251 -2.66 -11.46 -4.15
C ARG A 251 -1.46 -10.86 -4.89
N PRO A 252 -1.57 -9.72 -5.61
CA PRO A 252 -0.42 -9.02 -6.20
C PRO A 252 0.70 -8.70 -5.19
N LEU A 253 0.34 -8.25 -3.98
CA LEU A 253 1.35 -7.96 -2.94
C LEU A 253 2.12 -9.22 -2.52
N SER A 254 1.44 -10.37 -2.47
CA SER A 254 2.06 -11.65 -2.13
C SER A 254 2.91 -12.20 -3.27
N ASP A 255 2.48 -11.98 -4.52
CA ASP A 255 3.24 -12.35 -5.71
C ASP A 255 4.53 -11.52 -5.84
N LEU A 256 4.45 -10.24 -5.50
CA LEU A 256 5.59 -9.35 -5.40
C LEU A 256 6.61 -9.84 -4.35
N ALA A 257 6.13 -10.19 -3.15
CA ALA A 257 6.98 -10.73 -2.08
C ALA A 257 7.64 -12.06 -2.48
N ASP A 258 6.87 -12.98 -3.04
CA ASP A 258 7.36 -14.27 -3.52
C ASP A 258 8.42 -14.12 -4.61
N ALA A 259 8.18 -13.26 -5.60
CA ALA A 259 9.10 -13.01 -6.69
C ALA A 259 10.43 -12.43 -6.19
N ALA A 260 10.37 -11.44 -5.28
CA ALA A 260 11.55 -10.82 -4.67
C ALA A 260 12.34 -11.82 -3.82
N MET A 261 11.66 -12.56 -2.92
CA MET A 261 12.28 -13.56 -2.06
C MET A 261 13.03 -14.63 -2.85
N ARG A 262 12.47 -15.11 -3.97
CA ARG A 262 13.09 -16.14 -4.82
C ARG A 262 14.44 -15.69 -5.38
N ARG A 263 14.49 -14.49 -5.98
CA ARG A 263 15.73 -13.94 -6.56
C ARG A 263 16.75 -13.60 -5.49
N LEU A 264 16.28 -13.00 -4.40
CA LEU A 264 17.15 -12.60 -3.32
C LEU A 264 17.79 -13.80 -2.63
N LEU A 265 17.03 -14.88 -2.38
CA LEU A 265 17.60 -16.08 -1.78
C LEU A 265 18.65 -16.70 -2.69
N ALA A 266 18.39 -16.80 -4.00
CA ALA A 266 19.37 -17.32 -4.96
C ALA A 266 20.69 -16.52 -4.93
N ALA A 267 20.60 -15.19 -4.95
CA ALA A 267 21.79 -14.32 -4.87
C ALA A 267 22.53 -14.46 -3.53
N VAL A 268 21.80 -14.59 -2.42
CA VAL A 268 22.39 -14.82 -1.09
C VAL A 268 23.06 -16.19 -1.01
N GLU A 269 22.46 -17.23 -1.59
CA GLU A 269 23.04 -18.57 -1.66
C GLU A 269 24.32 -18.60 -2.49
N ASP A 270 24.35 -17.90 -3.62
CA ASP A 270 25.55 -17.80 -4.47
C ASP A 270 26.69 -17.09 -3.76
N GLU A 271 26.44 -15.93 -3.15
CA GLU A 271 27.45 -15.19 -2.36
C GLU A 271 27.92 -15.99 -1.14
N PHE A 272 27.01 -16.71 -0.46
CA PHE A 272 27.37 -17.57 0.66
C PHE A 272 28.23 -18.76 0.24
N ALA A 273 27.95 -19.32 -0.94
CA ALA A 273 28.66 -20.47 -1.50
C ALA A 273 30.11 -20.16 -1.89
N GLU A 274 30.45 -18.92 -2.25
CA GLU A 274 31.84 -18.53 -2.55
C GLU A 274 32.81 -18.87 -1.40
N ARG A 275 32.34 -18.75 -0.15
CA ARG A 275 33.15 -18.99 1.04
C ARG A 275 32.90 -20.37 1.66
N HIS A 276 31.64 -20.78 1.73
CA HIS A 276 31.21 -21.95 2.48
C HIS A 276 30.83 -23.15 1.60
N GLY A 277 30.77 -22.96 0.28
CA GLY A 277 30.27 -23.94 -0.68
C GLY A 277 28.76 -24.13 -0.56
N ARG A 278 28.24 -25.14 -1.24
CA ARG A 278 26.86 -25.59 -1.13
C ARG A 278 26.79 -26.84 -0.26
N PHE A 279 25.57 -27.23 0.10
CA PHE A 279 25.35 -28.47 0.83
C PHE A 279 25.03 -29.59 -0.17
N PRO A 280 25.86 -30.65 -0.30
CA PRO A 280 25.68 -31.67 -1.33
C PRO A 280 24.30 -32.35 -1.25
N GLY A 281 23.48 -32.17 -2.28
CA GLY A 281 22.10 -32.69 -2.34
C GLY A 281 21.11 -32.05 -1.37
N GLY A 282 21.58 -31.17 -0.48
CA GLY A 282 20.77 -30.47 0.51
C GLY A 282 20.26 -29.12 0.02
N GLY A 283 19.42 -28.48 0.84
CA GLY A 283 18.92 -27.14 0.56
C GLY A 283 18.01 -26.60 1.65
N MET A 284 17.68 -25.32 1.53
CA MET A 284 16.79 -24.61 2.44
C MET A 284 15.46 -24.31 1.75
N ALA A 285 14.39 -24.41 2.52
CA ALA A 285 13.06 -23.98 2.17
C ALA A 285 12.69 -22.72 2.96
N VAL A 286 11.93 -21.84 2.31
CA VAL A 286 11.29 -20.66 2.90
C VAL A 286 9.80 -20.90 2.86
N VAL A 287 9.20 -20.99 4.06
CA VAL A 287 7.76 -21.16 4.25
C VAL A 287 7.19 -19.84 4.74
N ALA A 288 6.18 -19.34 4.04
CA ALA A 288 5.40 -18.20 4.48
C ALA A 288 4.24 -18.66 5.36
N LEU A 289 4.02 -17.96 6.47
CA LEU A 289 2.92 -18.15 7.42
C LEU A 289 2.03 -16.90 7.42
N GLY A 290 1.00 -16.89 8.28
CA GLY A 290 0.17 -15.70 8.48
C GLY A 290 -0.45 -15.17 7.19
N LYS A 291 -0.35 -13.86 6.96
CA LYS A 291 -0.89 -13.20 5.77
C LYS A 291 -0.12 -13.55 4.49
N ALA A 292 1.21 -13.65 4.57
CA ALA A 292 2.04 -14.04 3.43
C ALA A 292 1.70 -15.46 2.95
N GLY A 293 1.46 -16.36 3.91
CA GLY A 293 1.10 -17.75 3.67
C GLY A 293 -0.22 -17.90 2.92
N GLY A 294 -1.29 -17.24 3.37
CA GLY A 294 -2.59 -17.27 2.68
C GLY A 294 -2.70 -16.38 1.44
N ARG A 295 -1.64 -15.63 1.10
CA ARG A 295 -1.61 -14.64 0.01
C ARG A 295 -2.58 -13.47 0.21
N GLU A 296 -2.51 -12.94 1.42
CA GLU A 296 -3.45 -11.96 1.98
C GLU A 296 -2.69 -10.75 2.55
N LEU A 297 -1.54 -10.42 1.95
CA LEU A 297 -0.74 -9.29 2.38
C LEU A 297 -1.52 -7.98 2.25
N THR A 298 -1.15 -7.02 3.08
CA THR A 298 -1.63 -5.65 2.99
C THR A 298 -0.41 -4.75 2.92
N ILE A 299 -0.57 -3.48 2.54
CA ILE A 299 0.55 -2.55 2.44
C ILE A 299 1.27 -2.45 3.80
N GLY A 300 2.56 -2.79 3.77
CA GLY A 300 3.46 -2.98 4.89
C GLY A 300 2.98 -3.95 5.97
N SER A 301 2.43 -5.08 5.54
CA SER A 301 2.52 -6.32 6.30
C SER A 301 3.98 -6.77 6.43
N ASP A 302 4.33 -7.33 7.59
CA ASP A 302 5.55 -8.10 7.78
C ASP A 302 5.43 -9.46 7.06
N LEU A 303 6.58 -10.08 6.78
CA LEU A 303 6.65 -11.46 6.29
C LEU A 303 6.85 -12.42 7.46
N ASP A 304 5.80 -13.17 7.80
CA ASP A 304 5.90 -14.28 8.76
C ASP A 304 6.61 -15.47 8.09
N LEU A 305 7.87 -15.73 8.43
CA LEU A 305 8.70 -16.74 7.76
C LEU A 305 9.13 -17.88 8.69
N LEU A 306 9.27 -19.07 8.09
CA LEU A 306 9.86 -20.26 8.69
C LEU A 306 10.91 -20.84 7.72
N PHE A 307 12.12 -21.09 8.23
CA PHE A 307 13.19 -21.71 7.45
C PHE A 307 13.36 -23.17 7.85
N VAL A 308 13.35 -24.04 6.84
CA VAL A 308 13.52 -25.49 7.04
C VAL A 308 14.57 -26.01 6.09
N TYR A 309 15.46 -26.88 6.54
CA TYR A 309 16.49 -27.45 5.69
C TYR A 309 16.49 -28.98 5.70
N ASP A 310 17.05 -29.55 4.64
CA ASP A 310 17.44 -30.96 4.58
C ASP A 310 18.88 -31.04 4.08
N ALA A 311 19.71 -31.74 4.85
CA ALA A 311 21.14 -31.93 4.56
C ALA A 311 21.43 -33.20 3.74
N LYS A 312 20.42 -34.04 3.46
CA LYS A 312 20.54 -35.31 2.73
C LYS A 312 21.70 -36.21 3.21
N GLY A 313 22.00 -36.16 4.50
CA GLY A 313 23.03 -37.00 5.12
C GLY A 313 24.47 -36.54 4.92
N ALA A 314 24.72 -35.37 4.32
CA ALA A 314 26.07 -34.78 4.31
C ALA A 314 26.40 -34.14 5.67
N ASP A 315 27.65 -34.34 6.11
CA ASP A 315 28.11 -33.81 7.41
C ASP A 315 28.55 -32.35 7.34
N HIS A 316 28.99 -31.90 6.16
CA HIS A 316 29.57 -30.57 5.95
C HIS A 316 29.26 -30.03 4.54
N SER A 317 29.24 -28.70 4.40
CA SER A 317 29.23 -28.03 3.11
C SER A 317 30.57 -28.17 2.36
N ASP A 318 30.57 -28.00 1.04
CA ASP A 318 31.68 -28.38 0.16
C ASP A 318 32.69 -27.27 -0.20
N GLY A 319 32.64 -26.13 0.49
CA GLY A 319 33.50 -24.98 0.18
C GLY A 319 34.79 -24.89 1.00
N ALA A 320 35.55 -23.81 0.76
CA ALA A 320 36.85 -23.58 1.40
C ALA A 320 36.78 -23.44 2.93
N ARG A 321 35.63 -23.05 3.48
CA ARG A 321 35.35 -23.01 4.93
C ARG A 321 34.09 -23.82 5.23
N PRO A 322 34.19 -25.17 5.30
CA PRO A 322 33.03 -26.03 5.47
C PRO A 322 32.32 -25.76 6.80
N LEU A 323 31.00 -25.90 6.80
CA LEU A 323 30.14 -25.77 7.97
C LEU A 323 29.25 -27.00 8.12
N VAL A 324 28.96 -27.39 9.37
CA VAL A 324 27.94 -28.40 9.68
C VAL A 324 26.53 -27.88 9.36
N PRO A 325 25.53 -28.76 9.07
CA PRO A 325 24.22 -28.36 8.57
C PRO A 325 23.56 -27.22 9.34
N ILE A 326 23.40 -27.38 10.65
CA ILE A 326 22.69 -26.40 11.49
C ILE A 326 23.36 -25.02 11.44
N GLN A 327 24.70 -24.97 11.41
CA GLN A 327 25.44 -23.72 11.33
C GLN A 327 25.35 -23.09 9.93
N TYR A 328 25.41 -23.91 8.88
CA TYR A 328 25.29 -23.46 7.50
C TYR A 328 23.93 -22.79 7.28
N PHE A 329 22.84 -23.52 7.53
CA PHE A 329 21.49 -23.05 7.23
C PHE A 329 21.02 -21.95 8.18
N THR A 330 21.46 -21.94 9.45
CA THR A 330 21.18 -20.80 10.36
C THR A 330 21.84 -19.52 9.84
N ARG A 331 23.10 -19.58 9.41
CA ARG A 331 23.81 -18.40 8.89
C ARG A 331 23.27 -17.93 7.55
N LEU A 332 22.89 -18.87 6.68
CA LEU A 332 22.23 -18.57 5.41
C LEU A 332 20.89 -17.86 5.64
N ALA A 333 20.04 -18.39 6.51
CA ALA A 333 18.77 -17.77 6.89
C ALA A 333 18.97 -16.37 7.50
N GLN A 334 19.96 -16.20 8.38
CA GLN A 334 20.31 -14.88 8.94
C GLN A 334 20.74 -13.87 7.87
N ARG A 335 21.55 -14.29 6.88
CA ARG A 335 21.94 -13.44 5.75
C ARG A 335 20.75 -13.08 4.89
N PHE A 336 19.87 -14.03 4.62
CA PHE A 336 18.66 -13.79 3.84
C PHE A 336 17.70 -12.82 4.53
N ILE A 337 17.46 -12.99 5.84
CA ILE A 337 16.71 -12.02 6.65
C ILE A 337 17.38 -10.64 6.58
N GLY A 338 18.69 -10.58 6.80
CA GLY A 338 19.44 -9.33 6.75
C GLY A 338 19.38 -8.63 5.39
N ALA A 339 19.28 -9.39 4.31
CA ALA A 339 19.13 -8.85 2.95
C ALA A 339 17.70 -8.33 2.69
N LEU A 340 16.66 -8.99 3.22
CA LEU A 340 15.27 -8.54 3.13
C LEU A 340 15.04 -7.23 3.91
N THR A 341 15.66 -7.11 5.09
CA THR A 341 15.48 -5.97 6.00
C THR A 341 16.54 -4.87 5.82
N ALA A 342 17.47 -5.03 4.88
CA ALA A 342 18.56 -4.08 4.68
C ALA A 342 18.02 -2.67 4.35
N PRO A 343 18.46 -1.62 5.07
CA PRO A 343 18.15 -0.26 4.69
C PRO A 343 18.96 0.12 3.44
N THR A 344 18.27 0.58 2.40
CA THR A 344 18.89 1.10 1.17
C THR A 344 18.56 2.58 1.01
N GLY A 345 19.17 3.24 0.01
CA GLY A 345 18.75 4.59 -0.40
C GLY A 345 17.28 4.66 -0.83
N GLU A 346 16.71 3.52 -1.23
CA GLU A 346 15.32 3.36 -1.63
C GLU A 346 14.41 2.88 -0.50
N GLY A 347 14.90 2.78 0.75
CA GLY A 347 14.18 2.19 1.89
C GLY A 347 14.52 0.73 2.14
N SER A 348 13.68 0.03 2.92
CA SER A 348 13.73 -1.43 3.10
C SER A 348 12.68 -2.11 2.21
N MET A 349 12.90 -3.40 1.89
CA MET A 349 11.93 -4.20 1.12
C MET A 349 10.80 -4.70 2.01
N TYR A 350 11.15 -5.44 3.07
CA TYR A 350 10.19 -6.06 3.98
C TYR A 350 10.77 -6.13 5.39
N GLU A 351 9.89 -6.03 6.38
CA GLU A 351 10.17 -6.53 7.72
C GLU A 351 9.86 -8.04 7.79
N VAL A 352 10.58 -8.77 8.65
CA VAL A 352 10.44 -10.22 8.80
C VAL A 352 10.09 -10.58 10.24
N ASP A 353 9.01 -11.33 10.41
CA ASP A 353 8.61 -11.90 11.70
C ASP A 353 8.91 -13.40 11.74
N MET A 354 9.71 -13.81 12.72
CA MET A 354 10.11 -15.20 12.93
C MET A 354 9.43 -15.84 14.14
N ARG A 355 8.47 -15.17 14.80
CA ARG A 355 7.89 -15.62 16.08
C ARG A 355 7.07 -16.90 15.99
N LEU A 356 6.58 -17.25 14.79
CA LEU A 356 5.76 -18.44 14.55
C LEU A 356 6.56 -19.72 14.29
N ARG A 357 7.90 -19.67 14.32
CA ARG A 357 8.74 -20.87 14.20
C ARG A 357 8.62 -21.78 15.43
N PRO A 358 8.93 -23.08 15.34
CA PRO A 358 8.94 -24.00 16.48
C PRO A 358 9.69 -23.43 17.69
N SER A 359 9.10 -23.52 18.89
CA SER A 359 9.61 -22.93 20.13
C SER A 359 9.74 -21.39 20.12
N GLY A 360 9.12 -20.71 19.14
CA GLY A 360 9.10 -19.26 18.99
C GLY A 360 10.49 -18.63 19.04
N ASN A 361 10.65 -17.57 19.85
CA ASN A 361 11.93 -16.86 19.99
C ASN A 361 13.06 -17.70 20.57
N ALA A 362 12.75 -18.76 21.31
CA ALA A 362 13.73 -19.68 21.89
C ALA A 362 14.17 -20.78 20.89
N GLY A 363 13.44 -20.94 19.78
CA GLY A 363 13.76 -21.92 18.74
C GLY A 363 14.87 -21.47 17.79
N PRO A 364 15.54 -22.44 17.12
CA PRO A 364 16.53 -22.13 16.11
C PRO A 364 15.89 -21.35 14.95
N ILE A 365 16.68 -20.50 14.29
CA ILE A 365 16.21 -19.71 13.14
C ILE A 365 15.87 -20.62 11.95
N ALA A 366 16.65 -21.69 11.76
CA ALA A 366 16.41 -22.73 10.77
C ALA A 366 16.38 -24.11 11.44
N SER A 367 15.36 -24.90 11.14
CA SER A 367 15.19 -26.26 11.67
C SER A 367 15.41 -27.30 10.58
N SER A 368 15.90 -28.49 10.93
CA SER A 368 15.87 -29.60 9.97
C SER A 368 14.43 -30.08 9.75
N LEU A 369 14.15 -30.64 8.57
CA LEU A 369 12.87 -31.26 8.27
C LEU A 369 12.47 -32.32 9.32
N GLU A 370 13.43 -33.15 9.74
CA GLU A 370 13.21 -34.18 10.74
C GLU A 370 12.84 -33.60 12.11
N SER A 371 13.56 -32.57 12.57
CA SER A 371 13.28 -31.89 13.83
C SER A 371 11.92 -31.19 13.80
N LEU A 372 11.55 -30.58 12.68
CA LEU A 372 10.26 -29.95 12.47
C LEU A 372 9.11 -30.97 12.54
N ALA A 373 9.24 -32.09 11.82
CA ALA A 373 8.25 -33.17 11.81
C ALA A 373 8.06 -33.76 13.22
N ARG A 374 9.14 -33.96 13.96
CA ARG A 374 9.11 -34.42 15.35
C ARG A 374 8.44 -33.40 16.27
N TYR A 375 8.76 -32.11 16.11
CA TYR A 375 8.15 -31.05 16.90
C TYR A 375 6.63 -31.00 16.74
N HIS A 376 6.13 -30.99 15.50
CA HIS A 376 4.69 -30.94 15.25
C HIS A 376 3.94 -32.20 15.67
N ARG A 377 4.61 -33.35 15.71
CA ARG A 377 4.04 -34.61 16.20
C ARG A 377 3.93 -34.63 17.73
N ASP A 378 5.02 -34.28 18.40
CA ASP A 378 5.19 -34.61 19.83
C ASP A 378 5.01 -33.41 20.77
N ASN A 379 5.25 -32.18 20.31
CA ASN A 379 5.39 -31.01 21.20
C ASN A 379 4.50 -29.82 20.84
N ALA A 380 4.02 -29.71 19.60
CA ALA A 380 3.28 -28.55 19.15
C ALA A 380 1.92 -28.41 19.83
N TRP A 381 1.58 -27.19 20.22
CA TRP A 381 0.28 -26.83 20.78
C TRP A 381 -0.78 -26.69 19.69
N SER A 382 -2.06 -26.81 20.05
CA SER A 382 -3.19 -26.66 19.12
C SER A 382 -3.15 -25.34 18.34
N TRP A 383 -2.77 -24.23 18.99
CA TRP A 383 -2.61 -22.93 18.33
C TRP A 383 -1.46 -22.87 17.31
N GLU A 384 -0.40 -23.67 17.48
CA GLU A 384 0.68 -23.76 16.49
C GLU A 384 0.22 -24.52 15.26
N HIS A 385 -0.62 -25.54 15.42
CA HIS A 385 -1.29 -26.19 14.29
C HIS A 385 -2.28 -25.24 13.59
N MET A 386 -2.96 -24.36 14.34
CA MET A 386 -3.80 -23.32 13.74
C MET A 386 -2.98 -22.38 12.85
N ALA A 387 -1.85 -21.88 13.36
CA ALA A 387 -0.92 -21.08 12.56
C ALA A 387 -0.39 -21.85 11.34
N LEU A 388 -0.17 -23.17 11.48
CA LEU A 388 0.32 -24.03 10.41
C LEU A 388 -0.69 -24.23 9.27
N THR A 389 -2.00 -24.08 9.50
CA THR A 389 -3.00 -24.12 8.41
C THR A 389 -2.70 -23.09 7.31
N ARG A 390 -2.04 -21.99 7.68
CA ARG A 390 -1.66 -20.88 6.82
C ARG A 390 -0.31 -21.10 6.13
N ALA A 391 0.38 -22.21 6.38
CA ALA A 391 1.71 -22.46 5.85
C ALA A 391 1.69 -22.67 4.33
N ARG A 392 2.54 -21.93 3.63
CA ARG A 392 2.75 -22.06 2.20
C ARG A 392 4.24 -22.11 1.88
N VAL A 393 4.68 -23.19 1.25
CA VAL A 393 6.08 -23.32 0.82
C VAL A 393 6.31 -22.38 -0.35
N VAL A 394 7.06 -21.29 -0.14
CA VAL A 394 7.39 -20.32 -1.19
C VAL A 394 8.57 -20.85 -1.99
N ILE A 395 9.69 -21.05 -1.32
CA ILE A 395 10.95 -21.49 -1.93
C ILE A 395 11.30 -22.85 -1.34
N ALA A 396 11.67 -23.81 -2.16
CA ALA A 396 12.21 -25.10 -1.74
C ALA A 396 12.72 -25.85 -2.97
N PRO A 397 13.80 -26.64 -2.84
CA PRO A 397 14.11 -27.71 -3.80
C PRO A 397 12.95 -28.71 -3.89
N ASP A 398 12.72 -29.31 -5.06
CA ASP A 398 11.54 -30.15 -5.33
C ASP A 398 11.33 -31.28 -4.30
N GLY A 399 12.39 -32.02 -3.99
CA GLY A 399 12.32 -33.11 -3.00
C GLY A 399 12.03 -32.65 -1.57
N LEU A 400 12.45 -31.43 -1.20
CA LEU A 400 12.17 -30.84 0.10
C LEU A 400 10.76 -30.26 0.18
N ARG A 401 10.26 -29.67 -0.91
CA ARG A 401 8.89 -29.15 -1.01
C ARG A 401 7.86 -30.22 -0.70
N ALA A 402 7.91 -31.34 -1.43
CA ALA A 402 6.93 -32.41 -1.26
C ALA A 402 6.96 -32.99 0.17
N ALA A 403 8.16 -33.16 0.74
CA ALA A 403 8.30 -33.69 2.09
C ALA A 403 7.82 -32.71 3.17
N LEU A 404 8.01 -31.40 2.98
CA LEU A 404 7.45 -30.37 3.86
C LEU A 404 5.93 -30.32 3.79
N GLU A 405 5.37 -30.31 2.59
CA GLU A 405 3.92 -30.29 2.39
C GLU A 405 3.27 -31.55 2.98
N GLU A 406 3.91 -32.72 2.87
CA GLU A 406 3.48 -33.94 3.55
C GLU A 406 3.58 -33.84 5.08
N THR A 407 4.66 -33.25 5.60
CA THR A 407 4.81 -33.01 7.04
C THR A 407 3.70 -32.11 7.58
N PHE A 408 3.38 -31.03 6.86
CA PHE A 408 2.30 -30.11 7.23
C PHE A 408 0.93 -30.78 7.12
N ARG A 409 0.67 -31.50 6.03
CA ARG A 409 -0.56 -32.28 5.84
C ARG A 409 -0.76 -33.26 6.98
N GLY A 410 0.24 -34.10 7.27
CA GLY A 410 0.16 -35.08 8.36
C GLY A 410 -0.05 -34.44 9.74
N ALA A 411 0.52 -33.26 9.99
CA ALA A 411 0.24 -32.51 11.21
C ALA A 411 -1.21 -32.01 11.26
N LEU A 412 -1.74 -31.49 10.15
CA LEU A 412 -3.09 -30.91 10.08
C LEU A 412 -4.20 -31.99 10.03
N THR A 413 -3.96 -33.16 9.45
CA THR A 413 -4.93 -34.26 9.31
C THR A 413 -4.86 -35.32 10.42
N ARG A 414 -4.14 -35.02 11.51
CA ARG A 414 -4.11 -35.87 12.70
C ARG A 414 -5.52 -35.96 13.33
N GLU A 415 -5.86 -37.15 13.84
CA GLU A 415 -7.04 -37.34 14.68
C GLU A 415 -6.90 -36.55 16.00
N ARG A 416 -7.96 -35.85 16.39
CA ARG A 416 -8.00 -34.99 17.59
C ARG A 416 -9.26 -35.24 18.38
N ASP A 417 -9.13 -35.14 19.69
CA ASP A 417 -10.29 -35.01 20.59
C ASP A 417 -11.00 -33.67 20.30
N PRO A 418 -12.27 -33.70 19.84
CA PRO A 418 -13.02 -32.49 19.48
C PRO A 418 -13.25 -31.54 20.66
N ASP A 419 -13.49 -32.08 21.87
CA ASP A 419 -13.81 -31.29 23.06
C ASP A 419 -12.56 -30.58 23.57
N ARG A 420 -11.42 -31.26 23.54
CA ARG A 420 -10.13 -30.64 23.85
C ARG A 420 -9.76 -29.57 22.83
N LEU A 421 -9.90 -29.86 21.53
CA LEU A 421 -9.54 -28.90 20.47
C LEU A 421 -10.35 -27.62 20.59
N VAL A 422 -11.68 -27.70 20.75
CA VAL A 422 -12.52 -26.50 20.83
C VAL A 422 -12.22 -25.67 22.07
N THR A 423 -11.92 -26.34 23.20
CA THR A 423 -11.52 -25.68 24.45
C THR A 423 -10.18 -24.95 24.28
N ASP A 424 -9.16 -25.61 23.73
CA ASP A 424 -7.84 -25.00 23.47
C ASP A 424 -7.95 -23.75 22.58
N VAL A 425 -8.78 -23.82 21.54
CA VAL A 425 -9.02 -22.72 20.59
C VAL A 425 -9.72 -21.55 21.28
N ALA A 426 -10.78 -21.82 22.03
CA ALA A 426 -11.54 -20.81 22.77
C ALA A 426 -10.66 -20.11 23.83
N ASP A 427 -9.89 -20.87 24.60
CA ASP A 427 -8.96 -20.35 25.61
C ASP A 427 -7.89 -19.45 25.01
N MET A 428 -7.31 -19.87 23.87
CA MET A 428 -6.34 -19.06 23.15
C MET A 428 -6.97 -17.76 22.66
N ARG A 429 -8.17 -17.81 22.07
CA ARG A 429 -8.87 -16.61 21.60
C ARG A 429 -9.19 -15.66 22.75
N ALA A 430 -9.64 -16.18 23.88
CA ALA A 430 -9.94 -15.42 25.09
C ALA A 430 -8.68 -14.77 25.69
N ARG A 431 -7.52 -15.44 25.62
CA ARG A 431 -6.24 -14.82 25.99
C ARG A 431 -5.88 -13.67 25.06
N MET A 432 -5.97 -13.85 23.73
CA MET A 432 -5.72 -12.79 22.76
C MET A 432 -6.69 -11.60 22.95
N ALA A 433 -7.97 -11.87 23.27
CA ALA A 433 -8.96 -10.84 23.56
C ALA A 433 -8.57 -9.98 24.77
N ARG A 434 -8.03 -10.59 25.83
CA ARG A 434 -7.58 -9.87 27.03
C ARG A 434 -6.37 -8.99 26.77
N GLU A 435 -5.46 -9.43 25.91
CA GLU A 435 -4.22 -8.72 25.62
C GLU A 435 -4.39 -7.64 24.53
N ARG A 436 -5.23 -7.88 23.52
CA ARG A 436 -5.33 -7.07 22.30
C ARG A 436 -6.75 -6.80 21.81
N GLY A 437 -7.77 -7.23 22.55
CA GLY A 437 -9.16 -7.02 22.16
C GLY A 437 -9.52 -5.54 22.09
N SER A 438 -10.45 -5.21 21.21
CA SER A 438 -10.87 -3.84 20.97
C SER A 438 -12.39 -3.75 20.85
N THR A 439 -12.97 -2.69 21.41
CA THR A 439 -14.37 -2.30 21.20
C THR A 439 -14.49 -1.20 20.15
N ASN A 440 -13.38 -0.77 19.56
CA ASN A 440 -13.38 0.17 18.45
C ASN A 440 -13.76 -0.58 17.18
N ILE A 441 -14.89 -0.20 16.57
CA ILE A 441 -15.42 -0.84 15.34
C ILE A 441 -14.43 -0.78 14.16
N TRP A 442 -13.47 0.14 14.20
CA TRP A 442 -12.44 0.30 13.17
C TRP A 442 -11.22 -0.57 13.38
N ASP A 443 -11.03 -1.13 14.58
CA ASP A 443 -10.07 -2.22 14.79
C ASP A 443 -10.70 -3.56 14.37
N VAL A 444 -11.05 -3.64 13.08
CA VAL A 444 -11.69 -4.81 12.45
C VAL A 444 -10.84 -6.08 12.57
N LYS A 445 -9.57 -5.96 12.95
CA LYS A 445 -8.72 -7.11 13.26
C LYS A 445 -9.09 -7.74 14.59
N ASN A 446 -9.11 -6.96 15.67
CA ASN A 446 -9.25 -7.48 17.02
C ASN A 446 -10.67 -7.35 17.60
N LEU A 447 -11.60 -6.71 16.87
CA LEU A 447 -13.02 -6.66 17.18
C LEU A 447 -13.60 -8.09 17.30
N ARG A 448 -14.64 -8.25 18.12
CA ARG A 448 -15.44 -9.48 18.16
C ARG A 448 -16.28 -9.60 16.88
N GLY A 449 -16.17 -10.72 16.19
CA GLY A 449 -16.61 -10.89 14.80
C GLY A 449 -15.66 -10.31 13.75
N GLY A 450 -14.49 -9.80 14.17
CA GLY A 450 -13.43 -9.30 13.29
C GLY A 450 -12.60 -10.41 12.63
N LEU A 451 -11.54 -10.02 11.92
CA LEU A 451 -10.67 -10.93 11.15
C LEU A 451 -10.16 -12.11 11.98
N VAL A 452 -9.72 -11.86 13.21
CA VAL A 452 -9.16 -12.92 14.07
C VAL A 452 -10.22 -13.98 14.42
N ASP A 453 -11.48 -13.59 14.65
CA ASP A 453 -12.55 -14.55 14.94
C ASP A 453 -12.81 -15.44 13.72
N ILE A 454 -12.85 -14.86 12.53
CA ILE A 454 -13.10 -15.60 11.29
C ILE A 454 -11.94 -16.54 10.95
N GLU A 455 -10.70 -16.05 11.09
CA GLU A 455 -9.50 -16.89 10.95
C GLU A 455 -9.53 -18.07 11.92
N PHE A 456 -9.94 -17.85 13.17
CA PHE A 456 -10.07 -18.92 14.16
C PHE A 456 -11.15 -19.93 13.78
N VAL A 457 -12.30 -19.51 13.23
CA VAL A 457 -13.33 -20.45 12.72
C VAL A 457 -12.74 -21.33 11.63
N ALA A 458 -12.13 -20.74 10.61
CA ALA A 458 -11.55 -21.48 9.49
C ALA A 458 -10.44 -22.43 9.95
N GLN A 459 -9.57 -21.99 10.85
CA GLN A 459 -8.48 -22.80 11.41
C GLN A 459 -9.01 -23.96 12.26
N TYR A 460 -9.97 -23.68 13.14
CA TYR A 460 -10.60 -24.67 13.99
C TYR A 460 -11.26 -25.79 13.18
N LEU A 461 -12.10 -25.43 12.21
CA LEU A 461 -12.83 -26.40 11.41
C LEU A 461 -11.88 -27.24 10.54
N GLN A 462 -10.82 -26.65 9.99
CA GLN A 462 -9.77 -27.41 9.28
C GLN A 462 -9.08 -28.43 10.20
N LEU A 463 -8.75 -28.07 11.44
CA LEU A 463 -8.13 -29.01 12.39
C LEU A 463 -9.10 -30.06 12.91
N ARG A 464 -10.38 -29.70 13.08
CA ARG A 464 -11.44 -30.59 13.55
C ARG A 464 -11.76 -31.66 12.54
N HIS A 465 -11.86 -31.30 11.26
CA HIS A 465 -12.34 -32.18 10.21
C HIS A 465 -11.25 -32.68 9.27
N GLY A 466 -10.04 -32.10 9.31
CA GLY A 466 -8.97 -32.44 8.36
C GLY A 466 -8.54 -33.91 8.37
N HIS A 467 -8.81 -34.67 9.44
CA HIS A 467 -8.57 -36.12 9.46
C HIS A 467 -9.47 -36.87 8.47
N GLU A 468 -10.77 -36.56 8.49
CA GLU A 468 -11.79 -37.22 7.66
C GLU A 468 -11.96 -36.54 6.30
N HIS A 469 -11.71 -35.24 6.24
CA HIS A 469 -11.87 -34.37 5.07
C HIS A 469 -10.60 -33.57 4.75
N PRO A 470 -9.48 -34.20 4.34
CA PRO A 470 -8.24 -33.48 4.01
C PRO A 470 -8.38 -32.42 2.91
N GLU A 471 -9.38 -32.53 2.05
CA GLU A 471 -9.68 -31.58 0.97
C GLU A 471 -10.01 -30.17 1.47
N VAL A 472 -10.45 -30.02 2.73
CA VAL A 472 -10.81 -28.71 3.30
C VAL A 472 -9.60 -27.85 3.63
N LEU A 473 -8.39 -28.42 3.61
CA LEU A 473 -7.16 -27.71 3.95
C LEU A 473 -6.82 -26.65 2.89
N ALA A 474 -6.79 -25.39 3.29
CA ALA A 474 -6.36 -24.27 2.46
C ALA A 474 -5.66 -23.20 3.30
N ALA A 475 -4.55 -22.68 2.77
CA ALA A 475 -3.80 -21.61 3.43
C ALA A 475 -4.52 -20.26 3.39
N ASN A 476 -5.36 -20.01 2.37
CA ASN A 476 -6.19 -18.80 2.30
C ASN A 476 -7.48 -19.01 3.12
N THR A 477 -7.89 -18.01 3.90
CA THR A 477 -9.02 -18.15 4.84
C THR A 477 -10.34 -18.25 4.07
N THR A 478 -10.51 -17.44 3.03
CA THR A 478 -11.71 -17.47 2.17
C THR A 478 -11.82 -18.82 1.46
N ASP A 479 -10.72 -19.32 0.89
CA ASP A 479 -10.71 -20.65 0.26
C ASP A 479 -11.06 -21.76 1.26
N ALA A 480 -10.53 -21.68 2.49
CA ALA A 480 -10.85 -22.66 3.54
C ALA A 480 -12.34 -22.66 3.89
N LEU A 481 -12.95 -21.48 4.07
CA LEU A 481 -14.39 -21.35 4.34
C LEU A 481 -15.24 -21.92 3.20
N VAL A 482 -14.87 -21.65 1.95
CA VAL A 482 -15.54 -22.19 0.75
C VAL A 482 -15.46 -23.72 0.72
N ARG A 483 -14.27 -24.29 0.95
CA ARG A 483 -14.10 -25.75 0.95
C ARG A 483 -14.82 -26.44 2.10
N LEU A 484 -14.88 -25.81 3.27
CA LEU A 484 -15.65 -26.30 4.42
C LEU A 484 -17.14 -26.34 4.12
N ARG A 485 -17.67 -25.31 3.43
CA ARG A 485 -19.06 -25.31 2.94
C ARG A 485 -19.29 -26.42 1.91
N ASP A 486 -18.42 -26.54 0.92
CA ASP A 486 -18.57 -27.52 -0.16
C ASP A 486 -18.50 -28.97 0.35
N ALA A 487 -17.79 -29.21 1.45
CA ALA A 487 -17.75 -30.47 2.18
C ALA A 487 -18.96 -30.68 3.12
N GLY A 488 -19.86 -29.71 3.26
CA GLY A 488 -21.02 -29.77 4.15
C GLY A 488 -20.70 -29.59 5.64
N LEU A 489 -19.51 -29.07 5.97
CA LEU A 489 -19.01 -28.90 7.34
C LEU A 489 -19.29 -27.51 7.92
N LEU A 490 -19.69 -26.56 7.06
CA LEU A 490 -20.13 -25.21 7.42
C LEU A 490 -21.41 -24.89 6.65
N GLY A 491 -22.43 -24.37 7.34
CA GLY A 491 -23.72 -24.03 6.72
C GLY A 491 -23.59 -22.91 5.69
N GLU A 492 -24.50 -22.85 4.71
CA GLU A 492 -24.48 -21.83 3.66
C GLU A 492 -24.62 -20.40 4.23
N GLU A 493 -25.55 -20.21 5.17
CA GLU A 493 -25.78 -18.91 5.82
C GLU A 493 -24.56 -18.44 6.64
N ASP A 494 -23.97 -19.34 7.43
CA ASP A 494 -22.77 -19.05 8.22
C ASP A 494 -21.58 -18.73 7.31
N THR A 495 -21.42 -19.49 6.22
CA THR A 495 -20.36 -19.23 5.22
C THR A 495 -20.55 -17.86 4.59
N ALA A 496 -21.75 -17.51 4.15
CA ALA A 496 -22.04 -16.20 3.58
C ALA A 496 -21.74 -15.08 4.58
N ALA A 497 -22.15 -15.22 5.84
CA ALA A 497 -21.87 -14.24 6.89
C ALA A 497 -20.37 -14.03 7.12
N LEU A 498 -19.57 -15.10 7.13
CA LEU A 498 -18.12 -15.01 7.31
C LEU A 498 -17.41 -14.44 6.07
N LEU A 499 -17.84 -14.79 4.85
CA LEU A 499 -17.28 -14.26 3.62
C LEU A 499 -17.59 -12.77 3.43
N ASP A 500 -18.83 -12.34 3.68
CA ASP A 500 -19.22 -10.93 3.71
C ASP A 500 -18.33 -10.13 4.67
N ALA A 501 -18.11 -10.69 5.87
CA ALA A 501 -17.27 -10.09 6.89
C ALA A 501 -15.81 -10.02 6.44
N MET A 502 -15.25 -11.08 5.86
CA MET A 502 -13.88 -11.08 5.32
C MET A 502 -13.68 -9.98 4.27
N HIS A 503 -14.60 -9.87 3.31
CA HIS A 503 -14.57 -8.84 2.27
C HIS A 503 -14.54 -7.44 2.89
N LEU A 504 -15.48 -7.15 3.80
CA LEU A 504 -15.57 -5.85 4.46
C LEU A 504 -14.34 -5.53 5.30
N TRP A 505 -13.87 -6.47 6.13
CA TRP A 505 -12.72 -6.24 7.02
C TRP A 505 -11.42 -6.00 6.28
N ARG A 506 -11.21 -6.70 5.16
CA ARG A 506 -10.03 -6.48 4.31
C ARG A 506 -10.05 -5.10 3.68
N ASN A 507 -11.21 -4.66 3.19
CA ASN A 507 -11.35 -3.34 2.58
C ASN A 507 -11.14 -2.24 3.62
N VAL A 508 -11.78 -2.34 4.79
CA VAL A 508 -11.57 -1.39 5.90
C VAL A 508 -10.11 -1.38 6.33
N GLN A 509 -9.52 -2.54 6.65
CA GLN A 509 -8.14 -2.60 7.12
C GLN A 509 -7.14 -2.08 6.08
N GLY A 510 -7.34 -2.39 4.80
CA GLY A 510 -6.47 -1.96 3.72
C GLY A 510 -6.45 -0.44 3.56
N VAL A 511 -7.62 0.20 3.56
CA VAL A 511 -7.71 1.67 3.54
C VAL A 511 -7.11 2.26 4.80
N LEU A 512 -7.40 1.71 5.97
CA LEU A 512 -6.87 2.22 7.23
C LEU A 512 -5.34 2.17 7.26
N ARG A 513 -4.73 1.07 6.82
CA ARG A 513 -3.28 0.93 6.75
C ARG A 513 -2.63 1.84 5.71
N LEU A 514 -3.31 2.06 4.59
CA LEU A 514 -2.84 2.97 3.54
C LEU A 514 -2.88 4.44 4.00
N SER A 515 -3.97 4.83 4.64
CA SER A 515 -4.29 6.24 4.95
C SER A 515 -3.90 6.72 6.34
N PHE A 516 -3.83 5.83 7.34
CA PHE A 516 -3.65 6.21 8.75
C PHE A 516 -2.55 5.42 9.47
N GLY A 517 -1.96 4.41 8.81
CA GLY A 517 -0.96 3.54 9.45
C GLY A 517 -1.54 2.79 10.65
N GLU A 518 -0.80 2.72 11.76
CA GLU A 518 -1.23 2.02 12.98
C GLU A 518 -2.03 2.90 13.97
N GLY A 519 -2.12 4.21 13.72
CA GLY A 519 -2.72 5.19 14.64
C GLY A 519 -4.02 5.79 14.10
N PHE A 520 -5.07 4.99 13.98
CA PHE A 520 -6.37 5.49 13.54
C PHE A 520 -7.20 6.09 14.70
N ASP A 521 -7.50 7.39 14.61
CA ASP A 521 -8.45 8.07 15.50
C ASP A 521 -9.75 8.41 14.77
N ASN A 522 -10.84 7.80 15.22
CA ASN A 522 -12.17 7.97 14.65
C ASN A 522 -12.73 9.39 14.82
N ASN A 523 -12.31 10.12 15.86
CA ASN A 523 -12.85 11.44 16.17
C ASN A 523 -12.21 12.56 15.34
N ALA A 524 -11.13 12.25 14.61
CA ALA A 524 -10.36 13.22 13.84
C ALA A 524 -10.60 13.12 12.31
N LEU A 525 -11.60 12.35 11.87
CA LEU A 525 -11.85 12.11 10.45
C LEU A 525 -12.49 13.31 9.74
N SER A 526 -11.82 13.78 8.70
CA SER A 526 -12.37 14.75 7.74
C SER A 526 -13.54 14.16 6.93
N GLU A 527 -14.31 15.01 6.25
CA GLU A 527 -15.36 14.59 5.32
C GLU A 527 -14.79 13.72 4.18
N GLY A 528 -13.63 14.09 3.63
CA GLY A 528 -12.94 13.29 2.61
C GLY A 528 -12.57 11.89 3.12
N SER A 529 -12.21 11.75 4.40
CA SER A 529 -11.90 10.45 5.02
C SER A 529 -13.10 9.54 5.14
N ARG A 530 -14.23 10.13 5.53
CA ARG A 530 -15.51 9.44 5.62
C ARG A 530 -15.95 8.93 4.25
N ALA A 531 -15.83 9.78 3.22
CA ALA A 531 -16.16 9.43 1.84
C ALA A 531 -15.23 8.34 1.26
N LEU A 532 -13.92 8.41 1.50
CA LEU A 532 -12.97 7.39 1.06
C LEU A 532 -13.28 6.02 1.68
N LEU A 533 -13.48 5.96 3.00
CA LEU A 533 -13.83 4.73 3.71
C LEU A 533 -15.14 4.13 3.19
N ALA A 534 -16.18 4.96 3.03
CA ALA A 534 -17.48 4.53 2.51
C ALA A 534 -17.34 3.95 1.09
N ARG A 535 -16.69 4.67 0.17
CA ARG A 535 -16.50 4.25 -1.21
C ARG A 535 -15.72 2.94 -1.31
N ALA A 536 -14.60 2.82 -0.59
CA ALA A 536 -13.77 1.62 -0.65
C ALA A 536 -14.47 0.35 -0.12
N CYS A 537 -15.48 0.54 0.74
CA CYS A 537 -16.29 -0.54 1.30
C CYS A 537 -17.66 -0.69 0.59
N GLY A 538 -17.90 0.04 -0.51
CA GLY A 538 -19.16 0.00 -1.24
C GLY A 538 -20.38 0.56 -0.48
N ALA A 539 -20.16 1.35 0.57
CA ALA A 539 -21.22 1.97 1.35
C ALA A 539 -21.67 3.32 0.76
N ALA A 540 -22.96 3.63 0.88
CA ALA A 540 -23.53 4.89 0.37
C ALA A 540 -22.93 6.13 1.05
N ASP A 541 -22.72 6.03 2.35
CA ASP A 541 -22.07 7.04 3.17
C ASP A 541 -21.40 6.38 4.39
N TYR A 542 -20.79 7.22 5.21
CA TYR A 542 -20.02 6.78 6.37
C TYR A 542 -20.89 6.25 7.53
N ASP A 543 -22.10 6.76 7.72
CA ASP A 543 -22.99 6.29 8.78
C ASP A 543 -23.62 4.94 8.41
N ALA A 544 -23.93 4.74 7.12
CA ALA A 544 -24.27 3.44 6.56
C ALA A 544 -23.12 2.45 6.74
N LEU A 545 -21.88 2.83 6.43
CA LEU A 545 -20.70 1.97 6.65
C LEU A 545 -20.59 1.53 8.12
N ARG A 546 -20.72 2.45 9.07
CA ARG A 546 -20.66 2.13 10.50
C ARG A 546 -21.73 1.11 10.90
N THR A 547 -22.94 1.27 10.41
CA THR A 547 -24.05 0.35 10.67
C THR A 547 -23.74 -1.03 10.09
N THR A 548 -23.27 -1.09 8.84
CA THR A 548 -22.87 -2.32 8.17
C THR A 548 -21.74 -3.05 8.91
N ILE A 549 -20.74 -2.31 9.41
CA ILE A 549 -19.67 -2.87 10.24
C ILE A 549 -20.25 -3.52 11.49
N ASP A 550 -21.09 -2.81 12.24
CA ASP A 550 -21.65 -3.33 13.49
C ASP A 550 -22.51 -4.58 13.27
N ASP A 551 -23.38 -4.55 12.27
CA ASP A 551 -24.25 -5.66 11.89
C ASP A 551 -23.45 -6.89 11.43
N THR A 552 -22.41 -6.66 10.62
CA THR A 552 -21.53 -7.72 10.10
C THR A 552 -20.71 -8.34 11.21
N ALA A 553 -20.16 -7.54 12.12
CA ALA A 553 -19.46 -8.02 13.30
C ALA A 553 -20.37 -8.89 14.18
N ARG A 554 -21.62 -8.47 14.42
CA ARG A 554 -22.57 -9.29 15.20
C ARG A 554 -22.88 -10.62 14.53
N ARG A 555 -23.12 -10.65 13.21
CA ARG A 555 -23.37 -11.90 12.46
C ARG A 555 -22.17 -12.85 12.52
N ALA A 556 -20.98 -12.36 12.17
CA ALA A 556 -19.75 -13.16 12.22
C ALA A 556 -19.44 -13.66 13.64
N HIS A 557 -19.66 -12.82 14.65
CA HIS A 557 -19.47 -13.21 16.04
C HIS A 557 -20.46 -14.29 16.50
N ALA A 558 -21.72 -14.24 16.03
CA ALA A 558 -22.70 -15.28 16.33
C ALA A 558 -22.26 -16.66 15.81
N VAL A 559 -21.69 -16.71 14.60
CA VAL A 559 -21.10 -17.95 14.04
C VAL A 559 -19.92 -18.43 14.90
N PHE A 560 -18.99 -17.53 15.24
CA PHE A 560 -17.87 -17.87 16.12
C PHE A 560 -18.33 -18.43 17.47
N HIS A 561 -19.33 -17.78 18.09
CA HIS A 561 -19.88 -18.23 19.36
C HIS A 561 -20.56 -19.60 19.23
N ALA A 562 -21.35 -19.84 18.18
CA ALA A 562 -22.04 -21.10 17.98
C ALA A 562 -21.07 -22.29 17.74
N LEU A 563 -19.97 -22.05 17.04
CA LEU A 563 -19.01 -23.11 16.68
C LEU A 563 -17.90 -23.34 17.70
N ILE A 564 -17.52 -22.31 18.46
CA ILE A 564 -16.33 -22.35 19.32
C ILE A 564 -16.69 -22.07 20.79
N GLU A 565 -17.20 -20.88 21.13
CA GLU A 565 -17.35 -20.49 22.55
C GLU A 565 -18.46 -21.26 23.27
N GLY A 566 -19.61 -21.43 22.63
CA GLY A 566 -20.74 -22.20 23.16
C GLY A 566 -20.35 -23.65 23.43
N PRO A 567 -19.80 -24.37 22.42
CA PRO A 567 -19.30 -25.73 22.62
C PRO A 567 -18.20 -25.83 23.68
N ALA A 568 -17.21 -24.94 23.67
CA ALA A 568 -16.13 -24.94 24.68
C ALA A 568 -16.67 -24.74 26.11
N ALA A 569 -17.68 -23.89 26.30
CA ALA A 569 -18.32 -23.69 27.60
C ALA A 569 -19.16 -24.90 28.06
N ALA A 570 -19.62 -25.75 27.13
CA ALA A 570 -20.35 -26.97 27.41
C ALA A 570 -19.44 -28.20 27.60
N SER A 571 -18.18 -28.13 27.15
CA SER A 571 -17.20 -29.19 27.30
C SER A 571 -16.84 -29.43 28.77
N PRO A 572 -16.64 -30.70 29.18
CA PRO A 572 -16.19 -31.01 30.53
C PRO A 572 -14.82 -30.38 30.80
N PRO A 573 -14.55 -29.90 32.03
CA PRO A 573 -13.25 -29.32 32.36
C PRO A 573 -12.14 -30.36 32.11
N PRO A 574 -10.97 -29.93 31.58
CA PRO A 574 -9.90 -30.86 31.26
C PRO A 574 -9.53 -31.68 32.49
N GLU A 575 -9.51 -33.01 32.36
CA GLU A 575 -8.98 -33.87 33.40
C GLU A 575 -7.57 -33.39 33.76
N LYS A 576 -7.36 -33.03 35.02
CA LYS A 576 -6.03 -32.66 35.51
C LYS A 576 -5.13 -33.88 35.31
N ALA A 577 -4.23 -33.82 34.34
CA ALA A 577 -3.14 -34.77 34.22
C ALA A 577 -2.33 -34.71 35.53
N GLY A 578 -2.35 -35.81 36.28
CA GLY A 578 -1.64 -35.98 37.55
C GLY A 578 -0.14 -36.15 37.37
#